data_AF-A0A3B9JGE1-F1
#
_entry.id   AF-A0A3B9JGE1-F1
#
_cell.length_a   1.000
_cell.length_b   1.000
_cell.length_c   1.000
_cell.angle_alpha   90.00
_cell.angle_beta   90.00
_cell.angle_gamma   90.00
#
_symmetry.space_group_name_H-M   'P 1'
#
loop_
_entity.id
_entity.type
_entity.pdbx_description
1 polymer ?
#
loop_
_entity_poly.entity_id
_entity_poly.type
_entity_poly.pdbx_seq_one_letter_code
_entity_poly.pdbx_strand_id
1 'polypeptide(L)'
;MTSSKCALCDSKLRFMKMKFDGGYVCKKCYAIVSRNFTETIVKKKYDELLSYYEDYKRNRTNLGEFEISKKIADLMLVDYKNKKICLPNNRRMYGSDSHPEIFGFSEIFKFELKENNKIIDINRFKSDKKIKDKNEIVNELEIIVFTDRIENIKKSIKILTSPVRKSSFAYRRSIEFATEIIGELDKALSS
;
A
#
# COMPACT_ATOMS: atom_id res chain seq x y z
N MET A 1 36.93 -21.35 -5.73
CA MET A 1 35.52 -21.29 -5.30
C MET A 1 34.92 -19.95 -5.74
N THR A 2 34.10 -19.95 -6.79
CA THR A 2 33.43 -18.75 -7.30
C THR A 2 32.44 -18.25 -6.26
N SER A 3 32.78 -17.15 -5.60
CA SER A 3 31.93 -16.46 -4.64
C SER A 3 30.69 -15.91 -5.36
N SER A 4 29.60 -16.69 -5.40
CA SER A 4 28.33 -16.24 -5.95
C SER A 4 27.89 -14.97 -5.21
N LYS A 5 27.66 -13.86 -5.92
CA LYS A 5 27.14 -12.61 -5.34
C LYS A 5 25.62 -12.63 -5.32
N CYS A 6 25.03 -11.87 -4.41
CA CYS A 6 23.59 -11.62 -4.39
C CYS A 6 23.21 -10.81 -5.63
N ALA A 7 22.22 -11.27 -6.38
CA ALA A 7 21.80 -10.60 -7.62
C ALA A 7 21.27 -9.16 -7.39
N LEU A 8 20.85 -8.82 -6.16
CA LEU A 8 20.21 -7.54 -5.84
C LEU A 8 21.13 -6.54 -5.13
N CYS A 9 22.06 -7.00 -4.31
CA CYS A 9 22.88 -6.13 -3.46
C CYS A 9 24.38 -6.38 -3.57
N ASP A 10 24.80 -7.26 -4.49
CA ASP A 10 26.17 -7.68 -4.73
C ASP A 10 26.94 -8.26 -3.53
N SER A 11 26.29 -8.42 -2.39
CA SER A 11 26.89 -9.03 -1.20
C SER A 11 27.28 -10.49 -1.48
N LYS A 12 28.42 -10.91 -0.94
CA LYS A 12 28.86 -12.31 -0.97
C LYS A 12 27.79 -13.25 -0.40
N LEU A 13 27.33 -14.21 -1.20
CA LEU A 13 26.40 -15.23 -0.72
C LEU A 13 27.11 -16.20 0.23
N ARG A 14 26.44 -16.48 1.35
CA ARG A 14 26.83 -17.52 2.31
C ARG A 14 26.00 -18.78 2.04
N PHE A 15 26.10 -19.77 2.93
CA PHE A 15 25.35 -21.03 2.83
C PHE A 15 23.83 -20.85 2.62
N MET A 16 23.23 -19.85 3.27
CA MET A 16 21.80 -19.57 3.17
C MET A 16 21.51 -18.57 2.03
N LYS A 17 21.25 -19.11 0.84
CA LYS A 17 20.89 -18.38 -0.40
C LYS A 17 19.58 -18.92 -0.98
N MET A 18 18.74 -18.04 -1.52
CA MET A 18 17.43 -18.40 -2.06
C MET A 18 17.46 -18.26 -3.57
N LYS A 19 16.94 -19.26 -4.28
CA LYS A 19 16.90 -19.31 -5.74
C LYS A 19 15.65 -18.58 -6.26
N PHE A 20 15.82 -17.88 -7.37
CA PHE A 20 14.72 -17.35 -8.20
C PHE A 20 15.01 -17.62 -9.68
N ASP A 21 14.08 -17.23 -10.55
CA ASP A 21 14.27 -17.33 -12.00
C ASP A 21 15.26 -16.25 -12.48
N GLY A 22 16.54 -16.61 -12.51
CA GLY A 22 17.65 -15.72 -12.89
C GLY A 22 18.83 -15.66 -11.91
N GLY A 23 18.78 -16.36 -10.77
CA GLY A 23 19.94 -16.44 -9.87
C GLY A 23 19.64 -16.71 -8.41
N TYR A 24 20.43 -16.08 -7.52
CA TYR A 24 20.32 -16.24 -6.08
C TYR A 24 20.35 -14.91 -5.34
N VAL A 25 19.59 -14.82 -4.25
CA VAL A 25 19.57 -13.68 -3.33
C VAL A 25 19.99 -14.08 -1.92
N CYS A 26 20.56 -13.13 -1.17
CA CYS A 26 20.94 -13.33 0.23
C CYS A 26 19.70 -13.29 1.15
N LYS A 27 19.82 -13.77 2.41
CA LYS A 27 18.71 -13.78 3.39
C LYS A 27 18.06 -12.41 3.57
N LYS A 28 18.87 -11.35 3.61
CA LYS A 28 18.37 -9.97 3.77
C LYS A 28 17.54 -9.52 2.57
N CYS A 29 18.05 -9.73 1.36
CA CYS A 29 17.31 -9.37 0.14
C CYS A 29 16.08 -10.23 -0.04
N TYR A 30 16.15 -11.52 0.31
CA TYR A 30 14.98 -12.39 0.32
C TYR A 30 13.90 -11.85 1.26
N ALA A 31 14.22 -11.48 2.50
CA ALA A 31 13.25 -10.91 3.42
C ALA A 31 12.51 -9.69 2.83
N ILE A 32 13.20 -8.88 2.04
CA ILE A 32 12.61 -7.73 1.35
C ILE A 32 11.67 -8.19 0.23
N VAL A 33 12.18 -8.97 -0.73
CA VAL A 33 11.45 -9.30 -1.96
C VAL A 33 10.42 -10.43 -1.79
N SER A 34 10.43 -11.12 -0.64
CA SER A 34 9.44 -12.13 -0.22
C SER A 34 8.39 -11.60 0.75
N ARG A 35 8.32 -10.27 0.96
CA ARG A 35 7.43 -9.64 1.95
C ARG A 35 7.57 -10.28 3.34
N ASN A 36 8.80 -10.26 3.85
CA ASN A 36 9.19 -10.85 5.13
C ASN A 36 8.89 -12.37 5.21
N PHE A 37 9.35 -13.12 4.21
CA PHE A 37 9.25 -14.59 4.14
C PHE A 37 7.82 -15.14 3.99
N THR A 38 6.86 -14.29 3.59
CA THR A 38 5.46 -14.71 3.38
C THR A 38 5.19 -15.20 1.95
N GLU A 39 6.04 -14.83 0.98
CA GLU A 39 5.93 -15.26 -0.40
C GLU A 39 7.15 -16.04 -0.89
N THR A 40 6.95 -17.00 -1.81
CA THR A 40 8.05 -17.71 -2.47
C THR A 40 8.47 -16.98 -3.74
N ILE A 41 9.78 -16.81 -3.95
CA ILE A 41 10.32 -16.03 -5.08
C ILE A 41 10.81 -16.89 -6.25
N VAL A 42 10.69 -18.22 -6.14
CA VAL A 42 11.33 -19.19 -7.07
C VAL A 42 10.91 -18.96 -8.52
N LYS A 43 9.67 -18.54 -8.76
CA LYS A 43 9.12 -18.28 -10.10
C LYS A 43 9.13 -16.80 -10.51
N LYS A 44 9.62 -15.91 -9.65
CA LYS A 44 9.68 -14.47 -9.91
C LYS A 44 10.91 -14.15 -10.75
N LYS A 45 10.78 -13.20 -11.68
CA LYS A 45 11.86 -12.75 -12.57
C LYS A 45 12.78 -11.75 -11.86
N TYR A 46 13.99 -11.58 -12.39
CA TYR A 46 14.96 -10.62 -11.86
C TYR A 46 14.39 -9.19 -11.73
N ASP A 47 13.75 -8.68 -12.79
CA ASP A 47 13.24 -7.30 -12.84
C ASP A 47 12.18 -7.05 -11.76
N GLU A 48 11.29 -8.03 -11.52
CA GLU A 48 10.26 -7.97 -10.47
C GLU A 48 10.90 -7.92 -9.08
N LEU A 49 11.94 -8.74 -8.83
CA LEU A 49 12.64 -8.72 -7.55
C LEU A 49 13.47 -7.46 -7.35
N LEU A 50 14.07 -6.93 -8.42
CA LEU A 50 14.82 -5.68 -8.40
C LEU A 50 13.90 -4.50 -8.10
N SER A 51 12.71 -4.47 -8.72
CA SER A 51 11.65 -3.51 -8.43
C SER A 51 11.33 -3.47 -6.93
N TYR A 52 10.99 -4.62 -6.32
CA TYR A 52 10.70 -4.69 -4.88
C TYR A 52 11.86 -4.24 -4.00
N TYR A 53 13.09 -4.55 -4.39
CA TYR A 53 14.28 -4.21 -3.63
C TYR A 53 14.59 -2.70 -3.67
N GLU A 54 14.47 -2.08 -4.84
CA GLU A 54 14.66 -0.64 -5.02
C GLU A 54 13.51 0.17 -4.40
N ASP A 55 12.28 -0.30 -4.49
CA ASP A 55 11.14 0.29 -3.77
C ASP A 55 11.36 0.28 -2.25
N TYR A 56 11.84 -0.84 -1.71
CA TYR A 56 12.18 -0.94 -0.29
C TYR A 56 13.30 0.04 0.11
N LYS A 57 14.36 0.15 -0.68
CA LYS A 57 15.43 1.13 -0.43
C LYS A 57 14.89 2.55 -0.46
N ARG A 58 14.12 2.90 -1.50
CA ARG A 58 13.52 4.23 -1.65
C ARG A 58 12.65 4.57 -0.45
N ASN A 59 11.76 3.66 -0.03
CA ASN A 59 10.88 3.87 1.12
C ASN A 59 11.68 3.97 2.43
N ARG A 60 12.73 3.17 2.60
CA ARG A 60 13.57 3.20 3.81
C ARG A 60 14.40 4.48 3.94
N THR A 61 14.94 4.99 2.82
CA THR A 61 15.63 6.28 2.79
C THR A 61 14.65 7.42 3.06
N ASN A 62 13.44 7.35 2.49
CA ASN A 62 12.40 8.37 2.68
C ASN A 62 11.78 8.40 4.09
N LEU A 63 11.79 7.29 4.84
CA LEU A 63 11.30 7.24 6.22
C LEU A 63 12.07 8.18 7.17
N GLY A 64 13.35 8.44 6.90
CA GLY A 64 14.17 9.37 7.72
C GLY A 64 13.80 10.85 7.54
N GLU A 65 13.08 11.18 6.48
CA GLU A 65 12.72 12.56 6.09
C GLU A 65 11.21 12.82 6.14
N PHE A 66 10.39 11.84 6.55
CA PHE A 66 8.94 11.96 6.56
C PHE A 66 8.45 12.72 7.80
N GLU A 67 7.83 13.88 7.60
CA GLU A 67 7.31 14.75 8.66
C GLU A 67 5.78 14.70 8.69
N ILE A 68 5.21 14.05 9.72
CA ILE A 68 3.77 13.84 9.82
C ILE A 68 3.07 15.20 10.02
N SER A 69 2.41 15.68 8.98
CA SER A 69 1.56 16.88 9.02
C SER A 69 0.11 16.53 9.37
N LYS A 70 -0.37 15.37 8.92
CA LYS A 70 -1.72 14.87 9.22
C LYS A 70 -1.73 13.35 9.35
N LYS A 71 -2.56 12.83 10.26
CA LYS A 71 -2.82 11.40 10.46
C LYS A 71 -4.32 11.13 10.31
N ILE A 72 -4.70 10.22 9.41
CA ILE A 72 -6.08 9.77 9.22
C ILE A 72 -6.21 8.34 9.73
N ALA A 73 -6.64 8.21 10.98
CA ALA A 73 -6.62 6.96 11.74
C ALA A 73 -5.26 6.27 11.59
N ASP A 74 -5.23 4.94 11.52
CA ASP A 74 -4.01 4.21 11.19
C ASP A 74 -3.91 3.90 9.67
N LEU A 75 -4.79 4.50 8.85
CA LEU A 75 -4.91 4.17 7.42
C LEU A 75 -3.90 4.93 6.55
N MET A 76 -3.67 6.21 6.85
CA MET A 76 -2.84 7.08 6.04
C MET A 76 -2.21 8.20 6.87
N LEU A 77 -0.95 8.52 6.57
CA LEU A 77 -0.23 9.69 7.07
C LEU A 77 0.12 10.59 5.89
N VAL A 78 0.11 11.90 6.11
CA VAL A 78 0.40 12.91 5.09
C VAL A 78 1.52 13.82 5.59
N ASP A 79 2.46 14.09 4.71
CA ASP A 79 3.55 15.05 4.87
C ASP A 79 3.40 16.11 3.78
N TYR A 80 2.86 17.28 4.15
CA TYR A 80 2.66 18.37 3.20
C TYR A 80 3.97 19.07 2.85
N LYS A 81 4.93 19.11 3.78
CA LYS A 81 6.20 19.80 3.62
C LYS A 81 7.03 19.16 2.53
N ASN A 82 7.10 17.82 2.54
CA ASN A 82 7.83 17.07 1.54
C ASN A 82 6.93 16.52 0.42
N LYS A 83 5.63 16.85 0.43
CA LYS A 83 4.60 16.34 -0.51
C LYS A 83 4.60 14.81 -0.62
N LYS A 84 4.53 14.10 0.51
CA LYS A 84 4.53 12.63 0.58
C LYS A 84 3.30 12.09 1.32
N ILE A 85 2.86 10.89 0.93
CA ILE A 85 1.87 10.08 1.64
C ILE A 85 2.57 8.82 2.15
N CYS A 86 2.20 8.40 3.36
CA CYS A 86 2.61 7.13 3.93
C CYS A 86 1.39 6.27 4.24
N LEU A 87 1.39 5.04 3.75
CA LEU A 87 0.46 3.98 4.13
C LEU A 87 1.15 3.10 5.17
N PRO A 88 0.77 3.18 6.47
CA PRO A 88 1.48 2.49 7.55
C PRO A 88 1.47 0.97 7.46
N ASN A 89 0.69 0.39 6.54
CA ASN A 89 0.61 -1.05 6.28
C ASN A 89 0.34 -1.86 7.57
N ASN A 90 -0.73 -1.51 8.28
CA ASN A 90 -1.05 -2.13 9.56
C ASN A 90 -1.28 -3.64 9.42
N ARG A 91 -0.59 -4.40 10.27
CA ARG A 91 -0.78 -5.85 10.44
C ARG A 91 -2.24 -6.25 10.67
N ARG A 92 -3.03 -5.41 11.36
CA ARG A 92 -4.47 -5.64 11.59
C ARG A 92 -5.31 -5.59 10.31
N MET A 93 -4.87 -4.90 9.26
CA MET A 93 -5.64 -4.72 8.03
C MET A 93 -5.12 -5.57 6.86
N TYR A 94 -3.83 -5.91 6.86
CA TYR A 94 -3.19 -6.68 5.78
C TYR A 94 -2.68 -8.06 6.21
N GLY A 95 -2.84 -8.45 7.48
CA GLY A 95 -2.53 -9.80 7.98
C GLY A 95 -1.04 -10.18 7.98
N SER A 96 -0.15 -9.29 7.52
CA SER A 96 1.29 -9.53 7.37
C SER A 96 2.11 -8.34 7.88
N ASP A 97 3.35 -8.60 8.31
CA ASP A 97 4.35 -7.58 8.70
C ASP A 97 4.88 -6.88 7.42
N SER A 98 4.00 -6.13 6.76
CA SER A 98 4.36 -5.29 5.62
C SER A 98 4.95 -3.97 6.11
N HIS A 99 5.98 -3.49 5.41
CA HIS A 99 6.61 -2.21 5.77
C HIS A 99 5.70 -1.05 5.33
N PRO A 100 5.73 0.09 6.04
CA PRO A 100 5.07 1.30 5.59
C PRO A 100 5.48 1.64 4.16
N GLU A 101 4.52 2.04 3.35
CA GLU A 101 4.74 2.41 1.97
C GLU A 101 4.64 3.93 1.83
N ILE A 102 5.71 4.56 1.36
CA ILE A 102 5.77 6.01 1.19
C ILE A 102 5.88 6.32 -0.28
N PHE A 103 5.06 7.25 -0.76
CA PHE A 103 5.13 7.77 -2.12
C PHE A 103 4.86 9.28 -2.15
N GLY A 104 5.46 9.96 -3.11
CA GLY A 104 5.24 11.38 -3.36
C GLY A 104 3.87 11.66 -3.95
N PHE A 105 3.38 12.89 -3.79
CA PHE A 105 2.12 13.33 -4.39
C PHE A 105 2.17 13.23 -5.92
N SER A 106 3.31 13.61 -6.52
CA SER A 106 3.52 13.53 -7.97
C SER A 106 3.55 12.11 -8.51
N GLU A 107 3.74 11.10 -7.65
CA GLU A 107 3.69 9.69 -8.08
C GLU A 107 2.24 9.20 -8.23
N ILE A 108 1.23 9.94 -7.74
CA ILE A 108 -0.18 9.54 -7.79
C ILE A 108 -0.82 10.14 -9.03
N PHE A 109 -1.45 9.30 -9.87
CA PHE A 109 -2.15 9.80 -11.07
C PHE A 109 -3.65 9.51 -11.08
N LYS A 110 -4.11 8.58 -10.22
CA LYS A 110 -5.53 8.21 -10.14
C LYS A 110 -5.81 7.54 -8.80
N PHE A 111 -7.06 7.63 -8.34
CA PHE A 111 -7.58 6.73 -7.31
C PHE A 111 -9.04 6.32 -7.60
N GLU A 112 -9.49 5.22 -6.99
CA GLU A 112 -10.85 4.70 -7.09
C GLU A 112 -11.34 4.23 -5.72
N LEU A 113 -12.53 4.66 -5.30
CA LEU A 113 -13.21 4.09 -4.13
C LEU A 113 -14.01 2.86 -4.56
N LYS A 114 -13.83 1.75 -3.84
CA LYS A 114 -14.54 0.49 -4.10
C LYS A 114 -15.30 0.00 -2.88
N GLU A 115 -16.52 -0.45 -3.12
CA GLU A 115 -17.38 -1.14 -2.15
C GLU A 115 -17.83 -2.47 -2.75
N ASN A 116 -17.55 -3.59 -2.08
CA ASN A 116 -17.85 -4.94 -2.59
C ASN A 116 -17.39 -5.14 -4.05
N ASN A 117 -16.15 -4.73 -4.36
CA ASN A 117 -15.56 -4.74 -5.71
C ASN A 117 -16.22 -3.85 -6.78
N LYS A 118 -17.19 -3.00 -6.42
CA LYS A 118 -17.81 -2.03 -7.32
C LYS A 118 -17.23 -0.64 -7.08
N ILE A 119 -16.86 0.05 -8.15
CA ILE A 119 -16.45 1.46 -8.07
C ILE A 119 -17.65 2.30 -7.67
N ILE A 120 -17.46 3.19 -6.71
CA ILE A 120 -18.52 4.04 -6.16
C ILE A 120 -18.04 5.49 -6.07
N ASP A 121 -18.95 6.43 -6.28
CA ASP A 121 -18.68 7.86 -6.09
C ASP A 121 -18.86 8.24 -4.62
N ILE A 122 -17.84 8.83 -3.99
CA ILE A 122 -17.92 9.30 -2.59
C ILE A 122 -18.99 10.39 -2.41
N ASN A 123 -19.28 11.19 -3.44
CA ASN A 123 -20.26 12.27 -3.36
C ASN A 123 -21.69 11.74 -3.13
N ARG A 124 -21.96 10.46 -3.43
CA ARG A 124 -23.24 9.80 -3.11
C ARG A 124 -23.55 9.79 -1.62
N PHE A 125 -22.53 9.97 -0.76
CA PHE A 125 -22.68 10.04 0.69
C PHE A 125 -22.74 11.47 1.24
N LYS A 126 -22.37 12.49 0.45
CA LYS A 126 -22.48 13.91 0.84
C LYS A 126 -23.90 14.44 0.69
N SER A 127 -24.67 13.88 -0.26
CA SER A 127 -26.09 14.19 -0.40
C SER A 127 -26.88 13.43 0.67
N ASP A 128 -27.49 14.17 1.59
CA ASP A 128 -28.18 13.76 2.81
C ASP A 128 -29.46 12.90 2.61
N LYS A 129 -29.52 12.08 1.56
CA LYS A 129 -30.67 11.23 1.26
C LYS A 129 -30.33 9.80 1.65
N LYS A 130 -30.84 9.42 2.83
CA LYS A 130 -31.09 8.04 3.32
C LYS A 130 -30.35 6.98 2.53
N ILE A 131 -29.34 6.35 3.14
CA ILE A 131 -28.76 5.09 2.63
C ILE A 131 -29.93 4.18 2.26
N LYS A 132 -30.15 3.99 0.95
CA LYS A 132 -31.36 3.36 0.42
C LYS A 132 -31.52 1.92 0.91
N ASP A 133 -30.41 1.31 1.34
CA ASP A 133 -30.32 -0.08 1.75
C ASP A 133 -29.67 -0.23 3.14
N LYS A 134 -30.31 0.29 4.19
CA LYS A 134 -29.80 0.26 5.58
C LYS A 134 -29.40 -1.13 6.10
N ASN A 135 -30.01 -2.18 5.56
CA ASN A 135 -29.76 -3.58 5.96
C ASN A 135 -28.72 -4.29 5.08
N GLU A 136 -28.25 -3.66 4.01
CA GLU A 136 -27.22 -4.23 3.14
C GLU A 136 -25.91 -4.40 3.93
N ILE A 137 -25.25 -5.53 3.68
CA ILE A 137 -23.95 -5.86 4.23
C ILE A 137 -22.88 -5.44 3.23
N VAL A 138 -21.95 -4.62 3.71
CA VAL A 138 -20.72 -4.27 3.01
C VAL A 138 -19.62 -5.14 3.56
N ASN A 139 -19.10 -6.03 2.72
CA ASN A 139 -18.00 -6.91 3.06
C ASN A 139 -16.66 -6.19 3.00
N GLU A 140 -16.51 -5.29 2.03
CA GLU A 140 -15.23 -4.63 1.74
C GLU A 140 -15.47 -3.17 1.32
N LEU A 141 -14.64 -2.27 1.87
CA LEU A 141 -14.53 -0.87 1.46
C LEU A 141 -13.05 -0.52 1.41
N GLU A 142 -12.56 -0.09 0.25
CA GLU A 142 -11.16 0.24 0.04
C GLU A 142 -11.00 1.37 -0.97
N ILE A 143 -9.87 2.08 -0.88
CA ILE A 143 -9.45 3.06 -1.90
C ILE A 143 -8.25 2.47 -2.63
N ILE A 144 -8.35 2.34 -3.95
CA ILE A 144 -7.25 1.92 -4.81
C ILE A 144 -6.54 3.18 -5.31
N VAL A 145 -5.28 3.36 -4.94
CA VAL A 145 -4.40 4.42 -5.42
C VAL A 145 -3.52 3.85 -6.53
N PHE A 146 -3.42 4.56 -7.64
CA PHE A 146 -2.60 4.18 -8.78
C PHE A 146 -1.39 5.10 -8.83
N THR A 147 -0.19 4.51 -8.84
CA THR A 147 1.05 5.27 -8.89
C THR A 147 1.84 5.01 -10.17
N ASP A 148 2.53 6.02 -10.67
CA ASP A 148 3.31 6.01 -11.93
C ASP A 148 4.70 5.36 -11.78
N ARG A 149 4.93 4.66 -10.65
CA ARG A 149 6.13 3.84 -10.46
C ARG A 149 6.29 2.88 -11.63
N ILE A 150 7.52 2.42 -11.84
CA ILE A 150 7.96 1.60 -13.00
C ILE A 150 7.05 0.40 -13.30
N GLU A 151 6.22 -0.05 -12.35
CA GLU A 151 5.25 -1.14 -12.50
C GLU A 151 3.75 -0.75 -12.40
N ASN A 152 3.38 0.54 -12.45
CA ASN A 152 2.01 1.03 -12.26
C ASN A 152 1.32 0.43 -11.03
N ILE A 153 1.99 0.51 -9.87
CA ILE A 153 1.58 -0.28 -8.71
C ILE A 153 0.25 0.27 -8.16
N LYS A 154 -0.74 -0.63 -8.08
CA LYS A 154 -2.00 -0.37 -7.40
C LYS A 154 -1.82 -0.59 -5.90
N LYS A 155 -2.09 0.43 -5.09
CA LYS A 155 -2.06 0.36 -3.63
C LYS A 155 -3.48 0.40 -3.11
N SER A 156 -3.87 -0.64 -2.38
CA SER A 156 -5.16 -0.65 -1.69
C SER A 156 -4.99 -0.05 -0.31
N ILE A 157 -5.88 0.88 0.05
CA ILE A 157 -6.11 1.37 1.41
C ILE A 157 -7.41 0.74 1.88
N LYS A 158 -7.31 -0.39 2.59
CA LYS A 158 -8.48 -1.09 3.15
C LYS A 158 -9.04 -0.33 4.34
N ILE A 159 -10.28 0.12 4.24
CA ILE A 159 -10.97 0.88 5.29
C ILE A 159 -11.81 -0.05 6.15
N LEU A 160 -12.43 -1.06 5.55
CA LEU A 160 -13.12 -2.14 6.24
C LEU A 160 -12.33 -3.44 6.14
N THR A 161 -12.21 -4.15 7.27
CA THR A 161 -11.56 -5.46 7.38
C THR A 161 -12.54 -6.60 7.68
N SER A 162 -13.80 -6.27 7.95
CA SER A 162 -14.84 -7.23 8.23
C SER A 162 -16.19 -6.75 7.70
N PRO A 163 -17.12 -7.68 7.43
CA PRO A 163 -18.45 -7.31 6.98
C PRO A 163 -19.22 -6.47 8.00
N VAL A 164 -19.81 -5.37 7.55
CA VAL A 164 -20.62 -4.46 8.37
C VAL A 164 -21.92 -4.09 7.66
N ARG A 165 -22.98 -3.85 8.43
CA ARG A 165 -24.23 -3.31 7.87
C ARG A 165 -24.07 -1.83 7.56
N LYS A 166 -24.66 -1.35 6.46
CA LYS A 166 -24.62 0.08 6.08
C LYS A 166 -25.22 1.02 7.14
N SER A 167 -26.17 0.54 7.93
CA SER A 167 -26.75 1.32 9.05
C SER A 167 -25.83 1.48 10.26
N SER A 168 -24.79 0.65 10.37
CA SER A 168 -23.91 0.59 11.55
C SER A 168 -23.06 1.85 11.73
N PHE A 169 -22.68 2.13 12.97
CA PHE A 169 -21.72 3.19 13.29
C PHE A 169 -20.36 2.95 12.61
N ALA A 170 -19.90 1.70 12.58
CA ALA A 170 -18.66 1.30 11.92
C ALA A 170 -18.65 1.72 10.44
N TYR A 171 -19.72 1.44 9.70
CA TYR A 171 -19.82 1.84 8.30
C TYR A 171 -19.79 3.36 8.12
N ARG A 172 -20.53 4.12 8.93
CA ARG A 172 -20.52 5.60 8.85
C ARG A 172 -19.12 6.17 9.11
N ARG A 173 -18.45 5.66 10.15
CA ARG A 173 -17.08 6.06 10.49
C ARG A 173 -16.10 5.71 9.37
N SER A 174 -16.27 4.56 8.70
CA SER A 174 -15.48 4.20 7.53
C SER A 174 -15.70 5.15 6.35
N ILE A 175 -16.93 5.65 6.12
CA ILE A 175 -17.19 6.66 5.09
C ILE A 175 -16.55 8.01 5.44
N GLU A 176 -16.55 8.41 6.71
CA GLU A 176 -15.82 9.61 7.15
C GLU A 176 -14.32 9.50 6.85
N PHE A 177 -13.69 8.37 7.20
CA PHE A 177 -12.29 8.13 6.87
C PHE A 177 -12.04 8.10 5.36
N ALA A 178 -12.91 7.46 4.57
CA ALA A 178 -12.82 7.45 3.12
C ALA A 178 -12.87 8.88 2.55
N THR A 179 -13.77 9.71 3.07
CA THR A 179 -13.94 11.11 2.65
C THR A 179 -12.70 11.93 2.97
N GLU A 180 -12.13 11.77 4.16
CA GLU A 180 -10.88 12.45 4.54
C GLU A 180 -9.71 12.01 3.65
N ILE A 181 -9.55 10.71 3.41
CA ILE A 181 -8.47 10.18 2.57
C ILE A 181 -8.60 10.71 1.13
N ILE A 182 -9.79 10.64 0.54
CA ILE A 182 -10.05 11.16 -0.80
C ILE A 182 -9.72 12.65 -0.88
N GLY A 183 -10.11 13.43 0.13
CA GLY A 183 -9.78 14.87 0.17
C GLY A 183 -8.27 15.14 0.17
N GLU A 184 -7.45 14.28 0.76
CA GLU A 184 -5.99 14.42 0.68
C GLU A 184 -5.41 13.92 -0.65
N LEU A 185 -6.00 12.87 -1.23
CA LEU A 185 -5.60 12.39 -2.56
C LEU A 185 -5.95 13.40 -3.66
N ASP A 186 -7.09 14.08 -3.56
CA ASP A 186 -7.49 15.16 -4.49
C ASP A 186 -6.49 16.31 -4.45
N LYS A 187 -6.02 16.69 -3.24
CA LYS A 187 -4.95 17.69 -3.11
C LYS A 187 -3.66 17.21 -3.75
N ALA A 188 -3.29 15.95 -3.54
CA ALA A 188 -2.09 15.36 -4.13
C ALA A 188 -2.14 15.36 -5.67
N LEU A 189 -3.29 15.07 -6.28
CA LEU A 189 -3.50 15.15 -7.73
C LEU A 189 -3.46 16.58 -8.29
N SER A 190 -3.73 17.57 -7.44
CA SER A 190 -3.76 19.00 -7.82
C SER A 190 -2.44 19.73 -7.53
N SER A 191 -1.40 19.02 -7.06
CA SER A 191 -0.15 19.57 -6.51
C SER A 191 1.04 19.55 -7.46
#